data_AF-A0AAD5LHJ0-F1
#
_entry.id   AF-A0AAD5LHJ0-F1
#
_cell.length_a   1.000
_cell.length_b   1.000
_cell.length_c   1.000
_cell.angle_alpha   90.00
_cell.angle_beta   90.00
_cell.angle_gamma   90.00
#
_symmetry.space_group_name_H-M   'P 1'
#
loop_
_entity.id
_entity.type
_entity.pdbx_description
1 polymer ?
#
loop_
_entity_poly.entity_id
_entity_poly.type
_entity_poly.pdbx_seq_one_letter_code
_entity_poly.pdbx_strand_id
1 'polypeptide(L)'
;MYCKEEGIILQTFPPNTSHGSQPLDRTFYGPFKRYLKQVHDEFMRRNPGKAITIYDVPIISKLAIEKAFTELNIKKGFSATGIFPLNHTAIPEKMYSLSKTSDLSGETMKKLSLCRLKLFNV
;
A
#
# COMPACT_ATOMS: atom_id res chain seq x y z
N MET A 1 -8.70 -25.01 4.27
CA MET A 1 -7.68 -24.17 3.60
C MET A 1 -8.44 -23.14 2.77
N TYR A 2 -8.97 -22.12 3.44
CA TYR A 2 -10.09 -21.31 2.93
C TYR A 2 -9.84 -20.68 1.55
N CYS A 3 -8.69 -20.01 1.35
CA CYS A 3 -8.41 -19.33 0.07
C CYS A 3 -8.38 -20.28 -1.13
N LYS A 4 -7.89 -21.52 -0.96
CA LYS A 4 -7.85 -22.50 -2.05
C LYS A 4 -9.22 -23.16 -2.28
N GLU A 5 -10.03 -23.31 -1.24
CA GLU A 5 -11.41 -23.81 -1.35
C GLU A 5 -12.29 -22.79 -2.10
N GLU A 6 -12.10 -21.49 -1.84
CA GLU A 6 -12.87 -20.39 -2.44
C GLU A 6 -12.28 -19.82 -3.75
N GLY A 7 -11.20 -20.42 -4.28
CA GLY A 7 -10.56 -19.94 -5.52
C GLY A 7 -9.91 -18.55 -5.42
N ILE A 8 -9.57 -18.10 -4.21
CA ILE A 8 -8.91 -16.81 -3.95
C ILE A 8 -7.41 -16.94 -4.24
N ILE A 9 -6.94 -16.19 -5.23
CA ILE A 9 -5.51 -16.10 -5.56
C ILE A 9 -4.82 -15.19 -4.54
N LEU A 10 -3.90 -15.75 -3.77
CA LEU A 10 -3.12 -15.00 -2.78
C LEU A 10 -1.84 -14.45 -3.42
N GLN A 11 -1.78 -13.14 -3.59
CA GLN A 11 -0.55 -12.46 -4.04
C GLN A 11 0.43 -12.32 -2.87
N THR A 12 1.58 -12.98 -2.96
CA THR A 12 2.67 -12.80 -1.98
C THR A 12 3.61 -11.68 -2.43
N PHE A 13 4.05 -10.85 -1.47
CA PHE A 13 5.01 -9.78 -1.71
C PHE A 13 6.32 -10.07 -0.98
N PRO A 14 7.49 -9.75 -1.57
CA PRO A 14 8.75 -9.80 -0.86
C PRO A 14 8.74 -8.87 0.37
N PRO A 15 9.48 -9.19 1.43
CA PRO A 15 9.53 -8.36 2.64
C PRO A 15 10.01 -6.93 2.32
N ASN A 16 9.48 -5.94 3.05
CA ASN A 16 9.82 -4.52 2.94
C ASN A 16 9.49 -3.85 1.59
N THR A 17 8.56 -4.41 0.80
CA THR A 17 8.21 -3.88 -0.54
C THR A 17 6.83 -3.21 -0.62
N SER A 18 6.10 -3.10 0.50
CA SER A 18 4.71 -2.64 0.53
C SER A 18 4.51 -1.28 -0.16
N HIS A 19 5.45 -0.36 0.06
CA HIS A 19 5.48 0.98 -0.56
C HIS A 19 5.42 0.97 -2.10
N GLY A 20 5.77 -0.13 -2.75
CA GLY A 20 5.76 -0.28 -4.21
C GLY A 20 4.75 -1.26 -4.77
N SER A 21 4.52 -2.34 -4.04
CA SER A 21 3.72 -3.48 -4.49
C SER A 21 2.28 -3.43 -4.03
N GLN A 22 1.97 -2.71 -2.95
CA GLN A 22 0.61 -2.57 -2.45
C GLN A 22 -0.06 -1.33 -3.04
N PRO A 23 -1.18 -1.47 -3.77
CA PRO A 23 -1.87 -0.34 -4.37
C PRO A 23 -2.20 0.74 -3.34
N LEU A 24 -2.72 0.31 -2.19
CA LEU A 24 -3.10 1.14 -1.03
C LEU A 24 -1.98 2.07 -0.58
N ASP A 25 -0.80 1.51 -0.32
CA ASP A 25 0.38 2.28 0.10
C ASP A 25 0.87 3.22 -0.99
N ARG A 26 0.91 2.74 -2.23
CA ARG A 26 1.49 3.50 -3.35
C ARG A 26 0.64 4.68 -3.79
N THR A 27 -0.69 4.57 -3.72
CA THR A 27 -1.58 5.53 -4.39
C THR A 27 -2.73 6.07 -3.55
N PHE A 28 -3.21 5.34 -2.54
CA PHE A 28 -4.41 5.73 -1.82
C PHE A 28 -4.12 6.47 -0.51
N TYR A 29 -3.16 5.97 0.28
CA TYR A 29 -2.89 6.53 1.60
C TYR A 29 -2.30 7.94 1.57
N GLY A 30 -1.56 8.30 0.53
CA GLY A 30 -1.07 9.68 0.35
C GLY A 30 -2.22 10.69 0.27
N PRO A 31 -3.10 10.58 -0.74
CA PRO A 31 -4.30 11.42 -0.83
C PRO A 31 -5.22 11.30 0.38
N PHE A 32 -5.45 10.09 0.90
CA PHE A 32 -6.31 9.88 2.08
C PHE A 32 -5.82 10.65 3.30
N LYS A 33 -4.54 10.55 3.67
CA LYS A 33 -3.97 11.31 4.80
C LYS A 33 -4.11 12.82 4.60
N ARG A 34 -3.94 13.30 3.37
CA ARG A 34 -4.12 14.73 3.03
C ARG A 34 -5.58 15.17 3.23
N TYR A 35 -6.55 14.43 2.71
CA TYR A 35 -7.96 14.77 2.88
C TYR A 35 -8.44 14.58 4.32
N LEU A 36 -7.92 13.57 5.02
CA LEU A 36 -8.20 13.34 6.42
C LEU A 36 -7.81 14.56 7.25
N LYS A 37 -6.59 15.08 7.06
CA LYS A 37 -6.16 16.33 7.69
C LYS A 37 -7.14 17.48 7.45
N GLN A 38 -7.56 17.69 6.19
CA GLN A 38 -8.50 18.77 5.84
C GLN A 38 -9.87 18.62 6.54
N VAL A 39 -10.42 17.41 6.58
CA VAL A 39 -11.72 17.15 7.23
C VAL A 39 -11.60 17.28 8.75
N HIS A 40 -10.49 16.84 9.34
CA HIS A 40 -10.21 17.08 10.76
C HIS A 40 -10.19 18.58 11.09
N ASP A 41 -9.45 19.38 10.32
CA ASP A 41 -9.37 20.83 10.50
C ASP A 41 -10.74 21.51 10.35
N GLU A 42 -11.57 21.02 9.44
CA GLU A 42 -12.94 21.48 9.25
C GLU A 42 -13.87 21.11 10.40
N PHE A 43 -13.78 19.88 10.89
CA PHE A 43 -14.56 19.43 12.04
C PHE A 43 -14.26 20.26 13.28
N MET A 44 -12.97 20.53 13.54
CA MET A 44 -12.51 21.35 14.66
C MET A 44 -13.03 22.79 14.58
N ARG A 45 -13.01 23.40 13.38
CA ARG A 45 -13.56 24.75 13.16
C ARG A 45 -15.08 24.82 13.35
N ARG A 46 -15.80 23.79 12.93
CA ARG A 46 -17.28 23.72 13.08
C ARG A 46 -17.71 23.41 14.53
N ASN A 47 -16.82 22.80 15.32
CA ASN A 47 -17.10 22.36 16.69
C ASN A 47 -16.07 22.95 17.68
N PRO A 48 -16.06 24.28 17.88
CA PRO A 48 -15.08 24.91 18.77
C PRO A 48 -15.20 24.36 20.20
N GLY A 49 -14.05 24.04 20.81
CA GLY A 49 -13.97 23.53 22.18
C GLY A 49 -14.34 22.05 22.37
N LYS A 50 -14.69 21.33 21.30
CA LYS A 50 -14.95 19.88 21.37
C LYS A 50 -13.77 19.09 20.82
N ALA A 51 -13.32 18.10 21.59
CA ALA A 51 -12.35 17.13 21.11
C ALA A 51 -13.01 16.12 20.16
N ILE A 52 -12.23 15.62 19.20
CA ILE A 52 -12.66 14.51 18.33
C ILE A 52 -12.68 13.23 19.16
N THR A 53 -13.81 12.54 19.17
CA THR A 53 -13.99 11.27 19.86
C THR A 53 -13.84 10.10 18.89
N ILE A 54 -13.75 8.88 19.43
CA ILE A 54 -13.72 7.65 18.63
C ILE A 54 -14.98 7.47 17.76
N TYR A 55 -16.10 8.08 18.14
CA TYR A 55 -17.36 8.03 17.39
C TYR A 55 -17.37 8.97 16.18
N ASP A 56 -16.55 10.02 16.22
CA ASP A 56 -16.39 10.97 15.12
C ASP A 56 -15.43 10.43 14.05
N VAL A 57 -14.45 9.63 14.44
CA VAL A 57 -13.45 9.02 13.54
C VAL A 57 -14.06 8.35 12.31
N PRO A 58 -15.08 7.47 12.39
CA PRO A 58 -15.66 6.85 11.19
C PRO A 58 -16.33 7.87 10.28
N ILE A 59 -16.98 8.90 10.83
CA ILE A 59 -17.66 9.95 10.05
C ILE A 59 -16.63 10.80 9.30
N ILE A 60 -15.58 11.24 9.99
CA ILE A 60 -14.49 12.03 9.42
C ILE A 60 -13.72 11.22 8.37
N SER A 61 -13.42 9.96 8.68
CA SER A 61 -12.68 9.07 7.78
C SER A 61 -13.48 8.75 6.52
N LYS A 62 -14.81 8.57 6.61
CA LYS A 62 -15.68 8.37 5.44
C LYS A 62 -15.54 9.52 4.44
N LEU A 63 -15.62 10.77 4.91
CA LEU A 63 -15.51 11.96 4.06
C LEU A 63 -14.15 12.04 3.36
N ALA A 64 -13.08 11.61 4.03
CA ALA A 64 -11.74 11.54 3.45
C ALA A 64 -11.60 10.40 2.44
N ILE A 65 -12.18 9.22 2.71
CA ILE A 65 -12.20 8.07 1.80
C ILE A 65 -12.92 8.42 0.50
N GLU A 66 -14.11 9.02 0.57
CA GLU A 66 -14.90 9.40 -0.62
C GLU A 66 -14.13 10.34 -1.55
N LYS A 67 -13.29 11.23 -1.00
CA LYS A 67 -12.43 12.12 -1.77
C LYS A 67 -11.16 11.44 -2.29
N ALA A 68 -10.60 10.52 -1.53
CA ALA A 68 -9.33 9.88 -1.84
C ALA A 68 -9.49 8.70 -2.82
N PHE A 69 -10.51 7.87 -2.63
CA PHE A 69 -10.67 6.56 -3.28
C PHE A 69 -11.55 6.68 -4.51
N THR A 70 -11.19 7.61 -5.40
CA THR A 70 -11.88 7.78 -6.68
C THR A 70 -11.56 6.62 -7.62
N GLU A 71 -12.47 6.33 -8.55
CA GLU A 71 -12.27 5.30 -9.58
C GLU A 71 -10.95 5.50 -10.35
N LEU A 72 -10.59 6.75 -10.62
CA LEU A 72 -9.33 7.12 -11.25
C LEU A 72 -8.11 6.69 -10.41
N ASN A 73 -8.13 6.98 -9.10
CA ASN A 73 -7.04 6.60 -8.20
C ASN A 73 -6.98 5.08 -8.03
N ILE A 74 -8.15 4.41 -8.01
CA ILE A 74 -8.23 2.95 -7.98
C ILE A 74 -7.53 2.36 -9.21
N LYS A 75 -7.98 2.73 -10.41
CA LYS A 75 -7.41 2.23 -11.67
C LYS A 75 -5.91 2.52 -11.77
N LYS A 76 -5.47 3.72 -11.38
CA LYS A 76 -4.04 4.08 -11.36
C LYS A 76 -3.24 3.27 -10.34
N GLY A 77 -3.78 2.98 -9.16
CA GLY A 77 -3.13 2.18 -8.13
C GLY A 77 -2.86 0.75 -8.56
N PHE A 78 -3.86 0.11 -9.17
CA PHE A 78 -3.71 -1.24 -9.71
C PHE A 78 -2.76 -1.29 -10.91
N SER A 79 -2.82 -0.29 -11.80
CA SER A 79 -1.91 -0.21 -12.94
C SER A 79 -0.46 0.04 -12.51
N ALA A 80 -0.24 0.93 -11.54
CA ALA A 80 1.10 1.26 -11.06
C ALA A 80 1.80 0.08 -10.37
N THR A 81 1.03 -0.79 -9.71
CA THR A 81 1.56 -2.00 -9.05
C THR A 81 1.68 -3.19 -10.01
N GLY A 82 1.13 -3.09 -11.23
CA GLY A 82 1.14 -4.18 -12.19
C GLY A 82 0.25 -5.35 -11.80
N ILE A 83 -0.67 -5.16 -10.86
CA ILE A 83 -1.69 -6.17 -10.51
C ILE A 83 -2.75 -6.19 -11.62
N PHE A 84 -3.16 -5.02 -12.10
CA PHE A 84 -4.11 -4.92 -13.21
C PHE A 84 -3.91 -3.63 -14.05
N PRO A 85 -3.67 -3.74 -15.37
CA PRO A 85 -3.36 -4.97 -16.10
C PRO A 85 -2.13 -5.67 -15.52
N LEU A 86 -2.07 -6.99 -15.64
CA LEU A 86 -0.95 -7.78 -15.12
C LEU A 86 0.34 -7.34 -15.83
N ASN A 87 1.29 -6.79 -15.07
CA ASN A 87 2.57 -6.31 -15.58
C ASN A 87 3.68 -6.52 -14.54
N HIS A 88 4.48 -7.56 -14.74
CA HIS A 88 5.60 -7.91 -13.86
C HIS A 88 6.74 -6.88 -13.84
N THR A 89 6.76 -5.93 -14.78
CA THR A 89 7.78 -4.87 -14.87
C THR A 89 7.30 -3.52 -14.33
N ALA A 90 6.06 -3.42 -13.84
CA ALA A 90 5.47 -2.17 -13.35
C ALA A 90 6.18 -1.60 -12.11
N ILE A 91 6.85 -2.46 -11.33
CA ILE A 91 7.60 -2.09 -10.15
C ILE A 91 9.10 -2.19 -10.48
N PRO A 92 9.86 -1.08 -10.40
CA PRO A 92 11.28 -1.08 -10.70
C PRO A 92 12.06 -2.05 -9.81
N GLU A 93 13.08 -2.71 -10.36
CA GLU A 93 13.86 -3.71 -9.63
C GLU A 93 14.45 -3.18 -8.32
N LYS A 94 14.92 -1.92 -8.33
CA LYS A 94 15.43 -1.21 -7.15
C LYS A 94 14.44 -1.13 -5.99
N MET A 95 13.13 -1.17 -6.25
CA MET A 95 12.10 -1.08 -5.21
C MET A 95 11.99 -2.37 -4.38
N TYR A 96 12.56 -3.45 -4.91
CA TYR A 96 12.69 -4.74 -4.23
C TYR A 96 14.08 -4.92 -3.59
N SER A 97 14.97 -3.94 -3.71
CA SER A 97 16.29 -4.04 -3.10
C SER A 97 16.14 -3.98 -1.57
N LEU A 98 16.84 -4.88 -0.89
CA LEU A 98 16.99 -4.81 0.55
C LEU A 98 17.54 -3.43 0.93
N SER A 99 17.07 -2.88 2.05
CA SER A 99 17.79 -1.82 2.75
C SER A 99 19.25 -2.26 2.89
N LYS A 100 20.22 -1.41 2.54
CA LYS A 100 21.65 -1.70 2.74
C LYS A 100 21.87 -2.03 4.21
N THR A 101 21.97 -3.30 4.54
CA THR A 101 22.37 -3.73 5.88
C THR A 101 23.87 -3.52 5.96
N SER A 102 24.32 -2.67 6.88
CA SER A 102 25.75 -2.45 7.16
C SER A 102 26.46 -3.69 7.70
N ASP A 103 25.70 -4.71 8.12
CA ASP A 103 26.20 -5.73 9.06
C ASP A 103 26.30 -7.15 8.46
N LEU A 104 26.06 -7.33 7.14
CA LEU A 104 26.08 -8.66 6.51
C LEU A 104 27.23 -8.81 5.50
N SER A 105 28.02 -9.87 5.65
CA SER A 105 29.08 -10.27 4.72
C SER A 105 28.48 -10.76 3.38
N GLY A 106 29.21 -10.54 2.28
CA GLY A 106 28.72 -10.61 0.89
C GLY A 106 28.16 -11.96 0.42
N GLU A 107 28.34 -13.03 1.19
CA GLU A 107 27.90 -14.39 0.82
C GLU A 107 26.41 -14.63 1.15
N THR A 108 25.89 -13.99 2.21
CA THR A 108 24.47 -14.05 2.59
C THR A 108 23.58 -13.30 1.60
N MET A 109 24.10 -12.23 0.99
CA MET A 109 23.40 -11.42 -0.01
C MET A 109 23.10 -12.21 -1.30
N LYS A 110 24.00 -13.13 -1.71
CA LYS A 110 23.81 -13.99 -2.89
C LYS A 110 22.75 -15.08 -2.70
N LYS A 111 22.59 -15.62 -1.48
CA LYS A 111 21.53 -16.60 -1.18
C LYS A 111 20.13 -15.96 -1.19
N LEU A 112 20.01 -14.73 -0.69
CA LEU A 112 18.75 -13.98 -0.68
C LEU A 112 18.29 -13.57 -2.08
N SER A 113 19.22 -13.20 -2.97
CA SER A 113 18.89 -12.89 -4.36
C SER A 113 18.43 -14.11 -5.17
N LEU A 114 18.89 -15.32 -4.83
CA LEU A 114 18.47 -16.56 -5.53
C LEU A 114 17.04 -17.00 -5.13
N CYS A 115 16.62 -16.77 -3.88
CA CYS A 115 15.23 -16.99 -3.44
C CYS A 115 14.23 -16.11 -4.22
N ARG A 116 14.70 -14.94 -4.68
CA ARG A 116 13.92 -13.92 -5.41
C ARG A 116 13.46 -14.37 -6.80
N LEU A 117 14.24 -15.17 -7.52
CA LEU A 117 13.89 -15.65 -8.88
C LEU A 117 12.80 -16.72 -8.89
N LYS A 118 12.56 -17.40 -7.77
CA LYS A 118 11.54 -18.46 -7.66
C LYS A 118 10.15 -17.93 -7.28
N LEU A 119 10.06 -16.77 -6.62
CA LEU A 119 8.78 -16.20 -6.17
C LEU A 119 8.05 -15.38 -7.25
N PHE A 120 8.76 -14.96 -8.31
CA PHE A 120 8.18 -14.21 -9.43
C PHE A 120 7.87 -15.08 -10.67
N ASN A 121 8.13 -16.39 -10.59
CA ASN A 121 7.94 -17.36 -11.68
C ASN A 121 6.87 -18.43 -11.35
N VAL A 122 5.89 -18.07 -10.51
CA VAL A 122 4.67 -18.89 -10.33
C VAL A 122 3.55 -18.26 -11.15
#